data_AF-A0A3C0ZD93-F1
#
_entry.id   AF-A0A3C0ZD93-F1
#
_cell.length_a   1.000
_cell.length_b   1.000
_cell.length_c   1.000
_cell.angle_alpha   90.00
_cell.angle_beta   90.00
_cell.angle_gamma   90.00
#
_symmetry.space_group_name_H-M   'P 1'
#
loop_
_entity.id
_entity.type
_entity.pdbx_description
1 polymer ?
#
loop_
_entity_poly.entity_id
_entity_poly.type
_entity_poly.pdbx_seq_one_letter_code
_entity_poly.pdbx_strand_id
1 'polypeptide(L)'
;MPELIQDKTIFSLLEVSRSIQKTLAERYKSLYWIKAEMNKLNHYTHSGHCYPELVEKQAGKIVAEIRSILWKADYNRITNHFLKVATDP
;
A
#
# COMPACT_ATOMS: atom_id res chain seq x y z
N MET A 1 25.44 1.14 12.03
CA MET A 1 25.96 2.51 12.13
C MET A 1 26.42 2.85 10.74
N PRO A 2 26.06 4.02 10.21
CA PRO A 2 26.40 4.38 8.86
C PRO A 2 27.92 4.43 8.69
N GLU A 3 28.37 4.04 7.51
CA GLU A 3 29.78 4.01 7.14
C GLU A 3 30.22 5.39 6.62
N LEU A 4 31.48 5.75 6.85
CA LEU A 4 32.09 6.96 6.28
C LEU A 4 33.04 6.53 5.16
N ILE A 5 32.71 6.89 3.92
CA ILE A 5 33.51 6.58 2.74
C ILE A 5 33.74 7.87 1.95
N GLN A 6 34.99 8.32 1.83
CA GLN A 6 35.37 9.51 1.06
C GLN A 6 34.48 10.72 1.37
N ASP A 7 34.34 11.04 2.66
CA ASP A 7 33.52 12.14 3.19
C ASP A 7 31.99 12.01 2.95
N LYS A 8 31.52 10.83 2.52
CA LYS A 8 30.09 10.51 2.42
C LYS A 8 29.67 9.60 3.56
N THR A 9 28.54 9.91 4.17
CA THR A 9 27.85 9.02 5.11
C THR A 9 26.96 8.06 4.32
N ILE A 10 27.25 6.77 4.38
CA ILE A 10 26.54 5.70 3.68
C ILE A 10 25.66 4.96 4.68
N PHE A 11 24.35 4.95 4.41
CA PHE A 11 23.38 4.20 5.20
C PHE A 11 23.03 2.91 4.47
N SER A 12 22.95 1.81 5.21
CA SER A 12 22.37 0.58 4.70
C SER A 12 20.89 0.76 4.39
N LEU A 13 20.35 -0.07 3.48
CA LEU A 13 18.92 -0.12 3.20
C LEU A 13 18.10 -0.34 4.48
N LEU A 14 18.61 -1.15 5.41
CA LEU A 14 17.96 -1.42 6.70
C LEU A 14 17.87 -0.16 7.58
N GLU A 15 18.93 0.65 7.64
CA GLU A 15 18.94 1.88 8.43
C GLU A 15 17.94 2.90 7.88
N VAL A 16 17.93 3.10 6.55
CA VAL A 16 16.96 3.99 5.89
C VAL A 16 15.53 3.48 6.11
N SER A 17 15.29 2.18 5.93
CA SER A 17 13.96 1.59 6.08
C SER A 17 13.43 1.73 7.51
N ARG A 18 14.28 1.50 8.52
CA ARG A 18 13.91 1.69 9.93
C ARG A 18 13.59 3.15 10.26
N SER A 19 14.34 4.09 9.68
CA SER A 19 14.08 5.52 9.85
C SER A 19 12.70 5.92 9.28
N ILE A 20 12.38 5.46 8.06
CA ILE A 20 11.07 5.68 7.43
C ILE A 20 9.95 5.05 8.27
N GLN A 21 10.11 3.79 8.67
CA GLN A 21 9.13 3.08 9.49
C GLN A 21 8.85 3.82 10.80
N LYS A 22 9.89 4.25 11.51
CA LYS A 22 9.76 4.99 12.78
C LYS A 22 8.98 6.29 12.56
N THR A 23 9.35 7.06 11.53
CA THR A 23 8.70 8.33 11.20
C THR A 23 7.20 8.14 10.93
N LEU A 24 6.83 7.12 10.15
CA LEU A 24 5.44 6.82 9.85
C LEU A 24 4.67 6.35 11.10
N ALA A 25 5.26 5.46 11.91
CA ALA A 25 4.62 4.93 13.11
C ALA A 25 4.38 6.01 14.19
N GLU A 26 5.31 6.96 14.33
CA GLU A 26 5.16 8.08 15.27
C GLU A 26 4.13 9.11 14.80
N ARG A 27 4.02 9.35 13.49
CA ARG A 27 3.12 10.35 12.91
C ARG A 27 1.68 9.86 12.76
N TYR A 28 1.48 8.62 12.34
CA TYR A 28 0.18 8.03 12.01
C TYR A 28 -0.25 7.05 13.10
N LYS A 29 -0.74 7.59 14.22
CA LYS A 29 -1.10 6.80 15.42
C LYS A 29 -2.49 6.18 15.39
N SER A 30 -3.31 6.55 14.42
CA SER A 30 -4.70 6.10 14.29
C SER A 30 -5.00 5.66 12.87
N LEU A 31 -5.89 4.67 12.75
CA LEU A 31 -6.45 4.27 11.47
C LEU A 31 -7.47 5.31 11.01
N TYR A 32 -7.53 5.54 9.71
CA TYR A 32 -8.53 6.40 9.10
C TYR A 32 -8.94 5.83 7.74
N TRP A 33 -10.15 6.19 7.34
CA TRP A 33 -10.69 5.83 6.05
C TRP A 33 -10.25 6.85 5.00
N ILE A 34 -9.88 6.36 3.82
CA ILE A 34 -9.63 7.18 2.64
C ILE A 34 -10.66 6.84 1.58
N LYS A 35 -10.87 7.78 0.64
CA LYS A 35 -11.62 7.53 -0.59
C LYS A 35 -10.66 7.65 -1.75
N ALA A 36 -10.58 6.62 -2.58
CA ALA A 36 -9.74 6.58 -3.77
C ALA A 36 -10.41 5.72 -4.84
N GLU A 37 -9.99 5.89 -6.09
CA GLU A 37 -10.30 4.97 -7.17
C GLU A 37 -9.26 3.86 -7.23
N MET A 38 -9.68 2.62 -7.50
CA MET A 38 -8.75 1.54 -7.85
C MET A 38 -8.53 1.56 -9.36
N ASN A 39 -7.34 1.98 -9.80
CA ASN A 39 -7.01 2.00 -11.22
C ASN A 39 -6.71 0.59 -11.75
N LYS A 40 -5.98 -0.21 -10.96
CA LYS A 40 -5.66 -1.62 -11.26
C LYS A 40 -5.67 -2.43 -9.97
N LEU A 41 -6.19 -3.67 -10.03
CA LEU A 41 -6.14 -4.60 -8.91
C LEU A 41 -4.79 -5.37 -8.83
N ASN A 42 -4.22 -5.72 -9.99
CA ASN A 42 -3.00 -6.54 -10.12
C ASN A 42 -3.06 -7.83 -9.28
N HIS A 43 -4.08 -8.66 -9.48
CA HIS A 43 -4.21 -9.97 -8.84
C HIS A 43 -3.27 -10.98 -9.49
N TYR A 44 -2.33 -11.51 -8.72
CA TYR A 44 -1.38 -12.52 -9.18
C TYR A 44 -1.85 -13.92 -8.77
N THR A 45 -2.43 -14.67 -9.71
CA THR A 45 -3.13 -15.93 -9.43
C THR A 45 -2.27 -17.01 -8.76
N HIS A 46 -0.97 -17.03 -9.04
CA HIS A 46 -0.05 -18.01 -8.44
C HIS A 46 0.11 -17.82 -6.92
N SER A 47 0.33 -16.59 -6.46
CA SER A 47 0.43 -16.28 -5.01
C SER A 47 -0.93 -15.99 -4.38
N GLY A 48 -1.91 -15.60 -5.20
CA GLY A 48 -3.22 -15.08 -4.79
C GLY A 48 -3.17 -13.67 -4.18
N HIS A 49 -2.02 -13.00 -4.17
CA HIS A 49 -1.90 -11.62 -3.67
C HIS A 49 -2.27 -10.61 -4.76
N CYS A 50 -2.84 -9.49 -4.34
CA CYS A 50 -3.09 -8.35 -5.21
C CYS A 50 -2.14 -7.20 -4.84
N TYR A 51 -1.74 -6.41 -5.84
CA TYR A 51 -0.93 -5.21 -5.66
C TYR A 51 -1.64 -3.99 -6.24
N PRO A 52 -2.72 -3.50 -5.59
CA PRO A 52 -3.58 -2.51 -6.19
C PRO A 52 -2.89 -1.16 -6.35
N GLU A 53 -3.18 -0.50 -7.46
CA GLU A 53 -2.85 0.89 -7.74
C GLU A 53 -4.07 1.76 -7.41
N LEU A 54 -3.94 2.57 -6.36
CA LEU A 54 -4.98 3.48 -5.88
C LEU A 54 -4.67 4.89 -6.35
N VAL A 55 -5.66 5.59 -6.91
CA VAL A 55 -5.50 6.93 -7.47
C VAL A 55 -6.60 7.88 -6.99
N GLU A 56 -6.26 9.16 -6.89
CA GLU A 56 -7.24 10.25 -6.81
C GLU A 56 -7.19 11.06 -8.10
N LYS A 57 -8.36 11.32 -8.70
CA LYS A 57 -8.49 12.09 -9.93
C LYS A 57 -9.27 13.37 -9.71
N GLN A 58 -8.79 14.47 -10.29
CA GLN A 58 -9.49 15.75 -10.34
C GLN A 58 -9.46 16.28 -11.78
N ALA A 59 -10.65 16.60 -12.32
CA ALA A 59 -10.81 17.02 -13.73
C ALA A 59 -10.10 16.08 -14.74
N GLY A 60 -10.21 14.77 -14.52
CA GLY A 60 -9.61 13.75 -15.39
C GLY A 60 -8.09 13.57 -15.24
N LYS A 61 -7.42 14.30 -14.34
CA LYS A 61 -5.97 14.17 -14.07
C LYS A 61 -5.74 13.44 -12.75
N ILE A 62 -4.74 12.55 -12.72
CA ILE A 62 -4.29 11.91 -11.48
C ILE A 62 -3.53 12.94 -10.64
N VAL A 63 -3.99 13.18 -9.42
CA VAL A 63 -3.38 14.13 -8.47
C VAL A 63 -2.70 13.44 -7.30
N ALA A 64 -3.05 12.18 -7.03
CA ALA A 64 -2.38 11.33 -6.05
C ALA A 64 -2.40 9.86 -6.52
N GLU A 65 -1.33 9.12 -6.23
CA GLU A 65 -1.20 7.69 -6.51
C GLU A 65 -0.46 6.99 -5.36
N ILE A 66 -0.99 5.86 -4.91
CA ILE A 66 -0.33 4.96 -3.95
C ILE A 66 -0.50 3.51 -4.40
N ARG A 67 0.59 2.74 -4.34
CA ARG A 67 0.54 1.28 -4.48
C ARG A 67 0.34 0.62 -3.12
N SER A 68 -0.50 -0.39 -3.10
CA SER A 68 -0.87 -1.12 -1.89
C SER A 68 -0.68 -2.62 -2.07
N ILE A 69 -0.81 -3.36 -0.97
CA ILE A 69 -0.80 -4.81 -0.97
C ILE A 69 -2.12 -5.27 -0.38
N LEU A 70 -2.78 -6.19 -1.07
CA LEU A 70 -3.94 -6.91 -0.56
C LEU A 70 -3.61 -8.40 -0.57
N TRP A 71 -3.38 -8.95 0.63
CA TRP A 71 -2.97 -10.33 0.80
C TRP A 71 -4.08 -11.31 0.39
N LYS A 72 -3.70 -12.54 0.03
CA LYS A 72 -4.62 -13.57 -0.49
C LYS A 72 -5.78 -13.82 0.46
N ALA A 73 -5.49 -13.94 1.76
CA ALA A 73 -6.50 -14.19 2.78
C ALA A 73 -7.51 -13.03 2.85
N ASP A 74 -7.04 -11.79 2.85
CA ASP A 74 -7.89 -10.60 2.84
C ASP A 74 -8.67 -10.46 1.55
N TYR A 75 -8.03 -10.68 0.40
CA TYR A 75 -8.69 -10.66 -0.91
C TYR A 75 -9.85 -11.66 -0.97
N ASN A 76 -9.61 -12.91 -0.56
CA ASN A 76 -10.64 -13.95 -0.54
C ASN A 76 -11.77 -13.59 0.43
N ARG A 77 -11.45 -13.11 1.64
CA ARG A 77 -12.44 -12.68 2.63
C ARG A 77 -13.31 -11.54 2.11
N ILE A 78 -12.70 -10.51 1.54
CA ILE A 78 -13.39 -9.34 0.97
C ILE A 78 -14.26 -9.76 -0.21
N THR A 79 -13.72 -10.55 -1.14
CA THR A 79 -14.44 -11.01 -2.33
C THR A 79 -15.65 -11.86 -1.97
N ASN A 80 -15.49 -12.83 -1.06
CA ASN A 80 -16.59 -13.68 -0.61
C ASN A 80 -17.68 -12.86 0.09
N HIS A 81 -17.31 -11.89 0.93
CA HIS A 81 -18.28 -11.00 1.56
C HIS A 81 -18.99 -10.11 0.54
N PHE A 82 -18.25 -9.55 -0.42
CA PHE A 82 -18.80 -8.74 -1.49
C PHE A 82 -19.83 -9.53 -2.30
N LEU A 83 -19.47 -10.72 -2.77
CA LEU A 83 -20.39 -11.58 -3.52
C LEU A 83 -21.64 -11.88 -2.71
N LYS A 84 -21.48 -12.30 -1.44
CA LYS A 84 -22.62 -12.60 -0.57
C LYS A 84 -23.60 -11.44 -0.46
N VAL A 85 -23.11 -10.21 -0.26
CA VAL A 85 -23.96 -9.02 -0.11
C VAL A 85 -24.51 -8.53 -1.45
N ALA A 86 -23.74 -8.61 -2.52
CA ALA A 86 -24.13 -8.13 -3.84
C ALA A 86 -25.10 -9.08 -4.58
N THR A 87 -25.13 -10.36 -4.20
CA THR A 87 -26.06 -11.36 -4.76
C THR A 87 -27.22 -11.70 -3.83
N ASP A 88 -27.32 -11.09 -2.64
CA ASP A 88 -28.53 -11.16 -1.81
C ASP A 88 -29.57 -10.16 -2.39
N PRO A 89 -30.83 -10.57 -2.65
CA PRO A 89 -31.87 -9.72 -3.22
C PRO A 89 -32.22 -8.47 -2.40
#